data_AF-A0A961BQE9-F1
#
_entry.id   AF-A0A961BQE9-F1
#
_cell.length_a   1.000
_cell.length_b   1.000
_cell.length_c   1.000
_cell.angle_alpha   90.00
_cell.angle_beta   90.00
_cell.angle_gamma   90.00
#
_symmetry.space_group_name_H-M   'P 1'
#
loop_
_entity.id
_entity.type
_entity.pdbx_description
1 polymer ?
#
loop_
_entity_poly.entity_id
_entity_poly.type
_entity_poly.pdbx_seq_one_letter_code
_entity_poly.pdbx_strand_id
1 'polypeptide(L)'
;VRFAHAETGMRPDLTVETLAAADRWEPTFLAALAELDGGWDDDFGDFGDFGDFGDFGDFGDDPYADLTNDERMTLLFAKLRDGLIEQLGGQEVADALDAEPLPDEPFDWSVVPGDLTERVQEILDVADEAAIDVADIEVRTATRRLLARVAEVAPDSLRRRGRSDIWAAALLGIIGRQNAAMFRTRKIYGTTIAAACGVKHGSLGQKVGTIVNAIGLPPYDVSLLHSEERRSLLRRLDVDTRRR
;
A
#
# COMPACT_ATOMS: atom_id res chain seq x y z
N VAL A 1 -20.80 17.71 -10.75
CA VAL A 1 -20.91 18.76 -11.81
C VAL A 1 -22.05 19.75 -11.54
N ARG A 2 -23.33 19.35 -11.60
CA ARG A 2 -24.47 20.29 -11.44
C ARG A 2 -24.44 21.12 -10.16
N PHE A 3 -24.22 20.46 -9.02
CA PHE A 3 -24.08 21.12 -7.72
C PHE A 3 -22.94 22.15 -7.72
N ALA A 4 -21.71 21.72 -8.04
CA ALA A 4 -20.54 22.60 -8.09
C ALA A 4 -20.69 23.79 -9.06
N HIS A 5 -21.34 23.59 -10.22
CA HIS A 5 -21.58 24.66 -11.18
C HIS A 5 -22.65 25.66 -10.70
N ALA A 6 -23.66 25.19 -9.96
CA ALA A 6 -24.67 26.06 -9.35
C ALA A 6 -24.05 26.95 -8.26
N GLU A 7 -23.21 26.37 -7.40
CA GLU A 7 -22.51 27.08 -6.32
C GLU A 7 -21.51 28.12 -6.84
N THR A 8 -20.85 27.85 -7.97
CA THR A 8 -19.87 28.77 -8.58
C THR A 8 -20.49 29.78 -9.53
N GLY A 9 -21.83 29.78 -9.68
CA GLY A 9 -22.53 30.66 -10.60
C GLY A 9 -22.17 30.43 -12.08
N MET A 10 -21.71 29.21 -12.43
CA MET A 10 -21.40 28.87 -13.81
C MET A 10 -22.64 28.93 -14.68
N ARG A 11 -22.44 29.33 -15.94
CA ARG A 11 -23.54 29.44 -16.88
C ARG A 11 -24.17 28.05 -17.13
N PRO A 12 -25.51 27.96 -17.22
CA PRO A 12 -26.20 26.68 -17.40
C PRO A 12 -25.77 25.88 -18.64
N ASP A 13 -25.39 26.57 -19.73
CA ASP A 13 -24.93 25.94 -20.96
C ASP A 13 -23.58 25.24 -20.81
N LEU A 14 -22.68 25.77 -19.98
CA LEU A 14 -21.41 25.12 -19.64
C LEU A 14 -21.63 23.86 -18.77
N THR A 15 -22.64 23.87 -17.91
CA THR A 15 -23.03 22.68 -17.14
C THR A 15 -23.55 21.58 -18.06
N VAL A 16 -24.37 21.93 -19.04
CA VAL A 16 -24.86 20.98 -20.06
C VAL A 16 -23.70 20.43 -20.89
N GLU A 17 -22.80 21.29 -21.35
CA GLU A 17 -21.62 20.89 -22.13
C GLU A 17 -20.70 19.96 -21.31
N THR A 18 -20.44 20.29 -20.05
CA THR A 18 -19.58 19.49 -19.17
C THR A 18 -20.19 18.12 -18.87
N LEU A 19 -21.51 18.05 -18.67
CA LEU A 19 -22.21 16.76 -18.50
C LEU A 19 -22.15 15.94 -19.79
N ALA A 20 -22.38 16.56 -20.95
CA ALA A 20 -22.28 15.88 -22.24
C ALA A 20 -20.84 15.40 -22.53
N ALA A 21 -19.83 16.12 -22.06
CA ALA A 21 -18.44 15.70 -22.12
C ALA A 21 -18.17 14.51 -21.18
N ALA A 22 -18.70 14.55 -19.95
CA ALA A 22 -18.61 13.43 -19.00
C ALA A 22 -19.25 12.17 -19.58
N ASP A 23 -20.49 12.25 -20.07
CA ASP A 23 -21.21 11.12 -20.69
C ASP A 23 -20.46 10.57 -21.92
N ARG A 24 -19.79 11.45 -22.69
CA ARG A 24 -18.99 11.05 -23.86
C ARG A 24 -17.75 10.27 -23.47
N TRP A 25 -17.05 10.68 -22.41
CA TRP A 25 -15.77 10.11 -22.02
C TRP A 25 -15.90 9.00 -20.98
N GLU A 26 -17.00 8.94 -20.24
CA GLU A 26 -17.26 7.93 -19.20
C GLU A 26 -17.04 6.50 -19.71
N PRO A 27 -17.55 6.06 -20.88
CA PRO A 27 -17.30 4.70 -21.36
C PRO A 27 -15.82 4.41 -21.62
N THR A 28 -15.07 5.39 -22.16
CA THR A 28 -13.63 5.24 -22.41
C THR A 28 -12.83 5.25 -21.11
N PHE A 29 -13.23 6.09 -20.16
CA PHE A 29 -12.63 6.13 -18.82
C PHE A 29 -12.88 4.83 -18.05
N LEU A 30 -14.11 4.30 -18.08
CA LEU A 30 -14.46 3.01 -17.48
C LEU A 30 -13.77 1.84 -18.19
N ALA A 31 -13.62 1.86 -19.51
CA ALA A 31 -12.86 0.85 -20.24
C ALA A 31 -11.37 0.90 -19.90
N ALA A 32 -10.79 2.09 -19.76
CA ALA A 32 -9.42 2.27 -19.30
C ALA A 32 -9.24 1.81 -17.85
N LEU A 33 -10.22 2.06 -16.97
CA LEU A 33 -10.24 1.50 -15.62
C LEU A 33 -10.32 -0.02 -15.65
N ALA A 34 -11.17 -0.63 -16.48
CA ALA A 34 -11.25 -2.08 -16.64
C ALA A 34 -9.95 -2.69 -17.21
N GLU A 35 -9.24 -1.99 -18.09
CA GLU A 35 -7.90 -2.39 -18.55
C GLU A 35 -6.83 -2.24 -17.44
N LEU A 36 -6.99 -1.27 -16.53
CA LEU A 36 -6.15 -1.10 -15.34
C LEU A 36 -6.50 -2.12 -14.23
N ASP A 37 -7.74 -2.60 -14.19
CA ASP A 37 -8.28 -3.55 -13.20
C ASP A 37 -7.70 -4.96 -13.35
N GLY A 38 -7.13 -5.28 -14.52
CA GLY A 38 -6.45 -6.56 -14.80
C GLY A 38 -5.20 -6.85 -13.96
N GLY A 39 -4.99 -6.18 -12.83
CA GLY A 39 -3.84 -6.38 -11.94
C GLY A 39 -4.14 -6.38 -10.43
N TRP A 40 -5.37 -6.07 -10.00
CA TRP A 40 -5.73 -6.03 -8.57
C TRP A 40 -7.13 -6.58 -8.26
N ASP A 41 -7.74 -7.36 -9.14
CA ASP A 41 -8.98 -8.09 -8.86
C ASP A 41 -8.82 -9.00 -7.62
N ASP A 42 -9.51 -8.62 -6.54
CA ASP A 42 -10.40 -9.43 -5.67
C ASP A 42 -9.91 -10.74 -5.02
N ASP A 43 -8.76 -11.30 -5.38
CA ASP A 43 -8.19 -12.53 -4.81
C ASP A 43 -7.20 -12.27 -3.65
N PHE A 44 -6.81 -11.01 -3.44
CA PHE A 44 -6.19 -10.53 -2.20
C PHE A 44 -7.30 -10.03 -1.28
N GLY A 45 -8.12 -10.97 -0.82
CA GLY A 45 -9.36 -10.67 -0.10
C GLY A 45 -9.22 -9.50 0.87
N ASP A 46 -10.15 -8.54 0.74
CA ASP A 46 -10.77 -7.79 1.83
C ASP A 46 -9.95 -7.74 3.13
N PHE A 47 -8.77 -7.12 3.05
CA PHE A 47 -7.92 -6.83 4.20
C PHE A 47 -7.40 -5.42 4.01
N GLY A 48 -8.22 -4.49 4.47
CA GLY A 48 -8.00 -3.07 4.40
C GLY A 48 -8.92 -2.43 3.37
N ASP A 49 -10.22 -2.40 3.68
CA ASP A 49 -10.96 -1.16 3.57
C ASP A 49 -10.08 -0.03 4.17
N PHE A 50 -9.25 0.57 3.31
CA PHE A 50 -8.39 1.69 3.66
C PHE A 50 -9.27 2.93 3.76
N GLY A 51 -10.08 2.94 4.81
CA GLY A 51 -11.10 3.92 5.06
C GLY A 51 -12.26 3.75 4.09
N ASP A 52 -13.39 3.33 4.63
CA ASP A 52 -14.67 4.02 4.56
C ASP A 52 -14.57 5.51 4.16
N PHE A 53 -14.21 5.76 2.89
CA PHE A 53 -14.47 7.00 2.16
C PHE A 53 -15.81 6.89 1.41
N GLY A 54 -16.55 5.79 1.64
CA GLY A 54 -17.75 5.42 0.91
C GLY A 54 -19.05 5.67 1.67
N ASP A 55 -19.04 5.71 3.01
CA ASP A 55 -20.21 6.14 3.79
C ASP A 55 -20.32 7.68 3.78
N PHE A 56 -20.78 8.21 2.64
CA PHE A 56 -21.48 9.49 2.62
C PHE A 56 -22.84 9.28 3.30
N GLY A 57 -22.80 9.09 4.62
CA GLY A 57 -23.97 8.99 5.47
C GLY A 57 -24.90 10.18 5.22
N ASP A 58 -26.19 9.90 5.44
CA ASP A 58 -27.34 10.82 5.45
C ASP A 58 -26.95 12.32 5.57
N PHE A 59 -27.36 13.14 4.58
CA PHE A 59 -27.15 14.60 4.54
C PHE A 59 -28.01 15.34 5.60
N GLY A 60 -27.93 14.91 6.87
CA GLY A 60 -28.37 15.69 8.02
C GLY A 60 -27.29 16.67 8.43
N ASP A 61 -27.66 17.95 8.61
CA ASP A 61 -26.84 19.08 9.08
C ASP A 61 -25.34 18.97 8.77
N ASP A 62 -24.93 19.41 7.57
CA ASP A 62 -23.50 19.54 7.21
C ASP A 62 -22.80 20.43 8.26
N PRO A 63 -21.97 19.87 9.17
CA PRO A 63 -21.33 20.63 10.23
C PRO A 63 -20.26 21.60 9.69
N TYR A 64 -20.05 21.61 8.37
CA TYR A 64 -19.14 22.49 7.65
C TYR A 64 -19.88 23.46 6.72
N ALA A 65 -21.22 23.60 6.83
CA ALA A 65 -22.04 24.48 5.99
C ALA A 65 -21.53 25.93 5.94
N ASP A 66 -21.00 26.42 7.06
CA ASP A 66 -20.48 27.80 7.18
C ASP A 66 -19.03 27.97 6.67
N LEU A 67 -18.35 26.89 6.30
CA LEU A 67 -16.97 26.95 5.80
C LEU A 67 -16.93 27.22 4.29
N THR A 68 -16.03 28.11 3.88
CA THR A 68 -15.63 28.28 2.48
C THR A 68 -14.99 26.99 1.95
N ASN A 69 -14.95 26.83 0.62
CA ASN A 69 -14.26 25.70 -0.01
C ASN A 69 -12.78 25.61 0.39
N ASP A 70 -12.09 26.75 0.56
CA ASP A 70 -10.68 26.76 0.97
C ASP A 70 -10.49 26.28 2.41
N GLU A 71 -11.39 26.66 3.32
CA GLU A 71 -11.40 26.17 4.70
C GLU A 71 -11.74 24.68 4.78
N ARG A 72 -12.72 24.21 4.00
CA ARG A 72 -13.05 22.78 3.87
C ARG A 72 -11.86 21.97 3.36
N MET A 73 -11.15 22.46 2.35
CA MET A 73 -9.95 21.81 1.82
C MET A 73 -8.81 21.79 2.84
N THR A 74 -8.61 22.88 3.57
CA THR A 74 -7.59 22.96 4.63
C THR A 74 -7.88 21.95 5.74
N LEU A 75 -9.14 21.87 6.19
CA LEU A 75 -9.56 20.89 7.19
C LEU A 75 -9.41 19.44 6.69
N LEU A 76 -9.77 19.18 5.43
CA LEU A 76 -9.60 17.87 4.82
C LEU A 76 -8.12 17.46 4.79
N PHE A 77 -7.22 18.35 4.36
CA PHE A 77 -5.79 18.05 4.33
C PHE A 77 -5.22 17.83 5.73
N ALA A 78 -5.64 18.61 6.73
CA ALA A 78 -5.25 18.38 8.11
C ALA A 78 -5.70 17.00 8.60
N LYS A 79 -6.95 16.61 8.37
CA LYS A 79 -7.46 15.28 8.72
C LYS A 79 -6.73 14.15 8.01
N LEU A 80 -6.46 14.30 6.71
CA LEU A 80 -5.70 13.31 5.94
C LEU A 80 -4.26 13.18 6.44
N ARG A 81 -3.63 14.29 6.85
CA ARG A 81 -2.30 14.28 7.45
C ARG A 81 -2.32 13.59 8.82
N ASP A 82 -3.25 13.95 9.69
CA ASP A 82 -3.34 13.40 11.04
C ASP A 82 -3.63 11.89 10.99
N GLY A 83 -4.51 11.44 10.08
CA GLY A 83 -4.74 10.02 9.83
C GLY A 83 -3.50 9.29 9.28
N LEU A 84 -2.70 9.93 8.43
CA LEU A 84 -1.44 9.34 7.97
C LEU A 84 -0.41 9.22 9.12
N ILE A 85 -0.32 10.22 9.99
CA ILE A 85 0.54 10.20 11.18
C ILE A 85 0.14 9.03 12.09
N GLU A 86 -1.16 8.83 12.32
CA GLU A 86 -1.66 7.68 13.09
C GLU A 86 -1.28 6.35 12.44
N GLN A 87 -1.45 6.21 11.12
CA GLN A 87 -1.08 5.00 10.39
C GLN A 87 0.43 4.70 10.41
N LEU A 88 1.28 5.72 10.52
CA LEU A 88 2.72 5.59 10.69
C LEU A 88 3.14 5.18 12.12
N GLY A 89 2.20 5.17 13.07
CA GLY A 89 2.48 4.89 14.48
C GLY A 89 2.72 6.13 15.33
N GLY A 90 2.39 7.32 14.83
CA GLY A 90 2.40 8.56 15.59
C GLY A 90 3.40 9.62 15.10
N GLN A 91 3.37 10.78 15.75
CA GLN A 91 4.11 11.97 15.32
C GLN A 91 5.63 11.75 15.31
N GLU A 92 6.17 11.05 16.32
CA GLU A 92 7.61 10.80 16.41
C GLU A 92 8.14 10.01 15.22
N VAL A 93 7.37 9.01 14.74
CA VAL A 93 7.74 8.22 13.57
C VAL A 93 7.62 9.05 12.29
N ALA A 94 6.58 9.89 12.18
CA ALA A 94 6.40 10.79 11.04
C ALA A 94 7.53 11.83 10.94
N ASP A 95 7.97 12.40 12.07
CA ASP A 95 9.06 13.38 12.14
C ASP A 95 10.43 12.77 11.83
N ALA A 96 10.64 11.50 12.20
CA ALA A 96 11.86 10.77 11.92
C ALA A 96 11.92 10.16 10.51
N LEU A 97 10.83 10.23 9.74
CA LEU A 97 10.76 9.62 8.42
C LEU A 97 11.72 10.32 7.44
N ASP A 98 12.60 9.55 6.81
CA ASP A 98 13.51 10.04 5.77
C ASP A 98 13.35 9.26 4.44
N ALA A 99 14.06 9.72 3.42
CA ALA A 99 14.05 9.13 2.09
C ALA A 99 15.36 8.42 1.73
N GLU A 100 16.21 8.14 2.71
CA GLU A 100 17.47 7.44 2.50
C GLU A 100 17.17 5.99 2.09
N PRO A 101 17.84 5.43 1.08
CA PRO A 101 17.65 4.03 0.69
C PRO A 101 17.93 3.05 1.84
N LEU A 102 17.15 1.97 1.89
CA LEU A 102 17.50 0.85 2.77
C LEU A 102 18.87 0.26 2.35
N PRO A 103 19.80 0.02 3.30
CA PRO A 103 21.11 -0.53 2.99
C PRO A 103 21.01 -2.02 2.64
N ASP A 104 21.97 -2.54 1.86
CA ASP A 104 22.12 -3.99 1.66
C ASP A 104 22.68 -4.66 2.92
N GLU A 105 21.80 -4.96 3.87
CA GLU A 105 22.17 -5.58 5.13
C GLU A 105 22.06 -7.12 5.06
N PRO A 106 22.95 -7.85 5.75
CA PRO A 106 22.83 -9.29 5.86
C PRO A 106 21.57 -9.68 6.65
N PHE A 107 21.05 -10.87 6.40
CA PHE A 107 19.91 -11.40 7.14
C PHE A 107 20.26 -11.60 8.63
N ASP A 108 19.36 -11.20 9.53
CA ASP A 108 19.53 -11.35 10.98
C ASP A 108 19.18 -12.77 11.43
N TRP A 109 20.20 -13.60 11.56
CA TRP A 109 20.06 -14.97 12.06
C TRP A 109 19.87 -15.06 13.58
N SER A 110 20.11 -13.99 14.33
CA SER A 110 20.08 -14.04 15.80
C SER A 110 18.67 -14.23 16.36
N VAL A 111 17.65 -13.83 15.61
CA VAL A 111 16.24 -13.98 15.97
C VAL A 111 15.64 -15.32 15.53
N VAL A 112 16.37 -16.13 14.75
CA VAL A 112 15.87 -17.39 14.20
C VAL A 112 16.10 -18.54 15.19
N PRO A 113 15.04 -19.25 15.63
CA PRO A 113 15.20 -20.48 16.39
C PRO A 113 16.06 -21.50 15.65
N GLY A 114 16.99 -22.15 16.35
CA GLY A 114 17.97 -23.05 15.71
C GLY A 114 17.33 -24.16 14.87
N ASP A 115 16.17 -24.69 15.30
CA ASP A 115 15.38 -25.71 14.58
C ASP A 115 14.79 -25.22 13.24
N LEU A 116 14.76 -23.90 13.02
CA LEU A 116 14.21 -23.26 11.82
C LEU A 116 15.27 -22.76 10.85
N THR A 117 16.57 -22.88 11.17
CA THR A 117 17.65 -22.29 10.36
C THR A 117 17.61 -22.75 8.90
N GLU A 118 17.55 -24.06 8.66
CA GLU A 118 17.47 -24.63 7.31
C GLU A 118 16.20 -24.16 6.59
N ARG A 119 15.06 -24.16 7.30
CA ARG A 119 13.77 -23.74 6.74
C ARG A 119 13.77 -22.27 6.33
N VAL A 120 14.36 -21.40 7.14
CA VAL A 120 14.47 -19.97 6.86
C VAL A 120 15.43 -19.72 5.71
N GLN A 121 16.55 -20.44 5.64
CA GLN A 121 17.49 -20.37 4.53
C GLN A 121 16.81 -20.70 3.20
N GLU A 122 16.05 -21.79 3.11
CA GLU A 122 15.33 -22.17 1.89
C GLU A 122 14.36 -21.07 1.39
N ILE A 123 13.69 -20.38 2.31
CA ILE A 123 12.78 -19.27 1.96
C ILE A 123 13.58 -18.04 1.54
N LEU A 124 14.63 -17.73 2.30
CA LEU A 124 15.50 -16.59 2.08
C LEU A 124 16.17 -16.65 0.71
N ASP A 125 16.69 -17.80 0.30
CA ASP A 125 17.35 -17.99 -0.99
C ASP A 125 16.43 -17.60 -2.16
N VAL A 126 15.17 -18.09 -2.13
CA VAL A 126 14.19 -17.78 -3.18
C VAL A 126 13.74 -16.31 -3.10
N ALA A 127 13.53 -15.80 -1.88
CA ALA A 127 13.08 -14.43 -1.67
C ALA A 127 14.12 -13.39 -2.09
N ASP A 128 15.40 -13.65 -1.84
CA ASP A 128 16.50 -12.76 -2.19
C ASP A 128 16.66 -12.61 -3.70
N GLU A 129 16.61 -13.72 -4.45
CA GLU A 129 16.66 -13.70 -5.91
C GLU A 129 15.43 -13.00 -6.49
N ALA A 130 14.23 -13.42 -6.07
CA ALA A 130 12.98 -12.86 -6.57
C ALA A 130 12.82 -11.36 -6.25
N ALA A 131 13.33 -10.88 -5.11
CA ALA A 131 13.27 -9.45 -4.76
C ALA A 131 14.07 -8.57 -5.74
N ILE A 132 15.26 -9.03 -6.12
CA ILE A 132 16.10 -8.32 -7.09
C ILE A 132 15.48 -8.35 -8.48
N ASP A 133 14.91 -9.49 -8.88
CA ASP A 133 14.27 -9.64 -10.19
C ASP A 133 12.98 -8.79 -10.31
N VAL A 134 12.21 -8.70 -9.23
CA VAL A 134 10.96 -7.92 -9.20
C VAL A 134 11.22 -6.43 -9.12
N ALA A 135 12.22 -6.02 -8.34
CA ALA A 135 12.49 -4.61 -8.07
C ALA A 135 13.98 -4.32 -7.91
N ASP A 136 14.51 -4.43 -6.69
CA ASP A 136 15.85 -3.96 -6.33
C ASP A 136 16.26 -4.39 -4.90
N ILE A 137 17.42 -3.86 -4.50
CA ILE A 137 18.08 -4.14 -3.22
C ILE A 137 17.29 -3.69 -1.99
N GLU A 138 16.50 -2.61 -2.09
CA GLU A 138 15.70 -2.15 -0.96
C GLU A 138 14.54 -3.11 -0.71
N VAL A 139 13.93 -3.65 -1.77
CA VAL A 139 12.91 -4.70 -1.66
C VAL A 139 13.49 -5.99 -1.09
N ARG A 140 14.72 -6.37 -1.46
CA ARG A 140 15.42 -7.50 -0.84
C ARG A 140 15.60 -7.29 0.66
N THR A 141 16.10 -6.13 1.05
CA THR A 141 16.33 -5.76 2.45
C THR A 141 15.03 -5.78 3.27
N ALA A 142 13.98 -5.14 2.76
CA ALA A 142 12.67 -5.15 3.41
C ALA A 142 12.12 -6.58 3.56
N THR A 143 12.30 -7.43 2.55
CA THR A 143 11.87 -8.83 2.57
C THR A 143 12.62 -9.64 3.63
N ARG A 144 13.94 -9.43 3.78
CA ARG A 144 14.77 -10.02 4.85
C ARG A 144 14.28 -9.63 6.23
N ARG A 145 14.06 -8.33 6.46
CA ARG A 145 13.51 -7.81 7.74
C ARG A 145 12.16 -8.43 8.07
N LEU A 146 11.28 -8.54 7.07
CA LEU A 146 9.96 -9.16 7.25
C LEU A 146 10.08 -10.64 7.62
N LEU A 147 10.95 -11.41 6.94
CA LEU A 147 11.16 -12.83 7.26
C LEU A 147 11.76 -13.02 8.66
N ALA A 148 12.75 -12.20 9.04
CA ALA A 148 13.32 -12.20 10.38
C ALA A 148 12.24 -11.94 11.45
N ARG A 149 11.36 -10.95 11.22
CA ARG A 149 10.23 -10.69 12.11
C ARG A 149 9.25 -11.85 12.19
N VAL A 150 8.95 -12.53 11.07
CA VAL A 150 8.10 -13.72 11.11
C VAL A 150 8.74 -14.83 11.96
N ALA A 151 10.06 -15.02 11.85
CA ALA A 151 10.80 -15.99 12.64
C ALA A 151 10.79 -15.65 14.15
N GLU A 152 10.84 -14.36 14.49
CA GLU A 152 10.78 -13.87 15.86
C GLU A 152 9.37 -13.97 16.47
N VAL A 153 8.37 -13.41 15.79
CA VAL A 153 7.01 -13.21 16.33
C VAL A 153 6.14 -14.45 16.16
N ALA A 154 6.28 -15.16 15.04
CA ALA A 154 5.41 -16.27 14.67
C ALA A 154 6.18 -17.50 14.16
N PRO A 155 7.18 -18.02 14.90
CA PRO A 155 8.02 -19.15 14.45
C PRO A 155 7.22 -20.42 14.13
N ASP A 156 6.10 -20.65 14.82
CA ASP A 156 5.22 -21.80 14.55
C ASP A 156 4.62 -21.77 13.14
N SER A 157 4.48 -20.59 12.54
CA SER A 157 4.06 -20.49 11.14
C SER A 157 5.08 -21.14 10.21
N LEU A 158 6.38 -20.99 10.49
CA LEU A 158 7.47 -21.57 9.69
C LEU A 158 7.64 -23.07 9.93
N ARG A 159 7.31 -23.57 11.12
CA ARG A 159 7.30 -25.02 11.43
C ARG A 159 6.27 -25.78 10.61
N ARG A 160 5.16 -25.12 10.23
CA ARG A 160 4.14 -25.74 9.38
C ARG A 160 4.70 -25.96 7.99
N ARG A 161 4.63 -27.21 7.51
CA ARG A 161 5.08 -27.61 6.17
C ARG A 161 4.40 -26.74 5.11
N GLY A 162 5.21 -26.08 4.28
CA GLY A 162 4.77 -25.29 3.14
C GLY A 162 5.92 -25.12 2.14
N ARG A 163 5.62 -24.84 0.87
CA ARG A 163 6.67 -24.64 -0.14
C ARG A 163 7.36 -23.30 0.06
N SER A 164 8.69 -23.25 -0.07
CA SER A 164 9.50 -22.04 0.14
C SER A 164 9.19 -20.94 -0.86
N ASP A 165 8.91 -21.32 -2.10
CA ASP A 165 8.51 -20.41 -3.18
C ASP A 165 7.22 -19.65 -2.87
N ILE A 166 6.19 -20.31 -2.34
CA ILE A 166 4.93 -19.67 -1.92
C ILE A 166 5.18 -18.72 -0.75
N TRP A 167 6.10 -19.06 0.17
CA TRP A 167 6.51 -18.18 1.25
C TRP A 167 7.23 -16.92 0.75
N ALA A 168 8.21 -17.08 -0.13
CA ALA A 168 8.92 -15.97 -0.76
C ALA A 168 7.96 -15.03 -1.50
N ALA A 169 7.07 -15.60 -2.32
CA ALA A 169 6.06 -14.85 -3.05
C ALA A 169 5.13 -14.07 -2.10
N ALA A 170 4.73 -14.67 -0.98
CA ALA A 170 3.88 -14.01 0.01
C ALA A 170 4.60 -12.87 0.75
N LEU A 171 5.88 -13.05 1.10
CA LEU A 171 6.66 -11.97 1.72
C LEU A 171 6.77 -10.78 0.76
N LEU A 172 7.10 -11.01 -0.50
CA LEU A 172 7.15 -9.97 -1.53
C LEU A 172 5.78 -9.31 -1.76
N GLY A 173 4.69 -10.08 -1.72
CA GLY A 173 3.34 -9.54 -1.79
C GLY A 173 3.01 -8.60 -0.61
N ILE A 174 3.51 -8.91 0.60
CA ILE A 174 3.39 -8.01 1.75
C ILE A 174 4.21 -6.74 1.54
N ILE A 175 5.45 -6.84 1.07
CA ILE A 175 6.29 -5.67 0.76
C ILE A 175 5.65 -4.81 -0.32
N GLY A 176 5.08 -5.41 -1.36
CA GLY A 176 4.34 -4.70 -2.40
C GLY A 176 3.15 -3.91 -1.86
N ARG A 177 2.42 -4.46 -0.88
CA ARG A 177 1.32 -3.74 -0.22
C ARG A 177 1.78 -2.60 0.66
N GLN A 178 2.84 -2.80 1.44
CA GLN A 178 3.47 -1.72 2.22
C GLN A 178 3.98 -0.58 1.33
N ASN A 179 4.38 -0.91 0.09
CA ASN A 179 4.96 0.01 -0.90
C ASN A 179 4.04 0.27 -2.11
N ALA A 180 2.72 0.32 -1.87
CA ALA A 180 1.73 0.30 -2.94
C ALA A 180 1.83 1.48 -3.90
N ALA A 181 2.27 2.68 -3.48
CA ALA A 181 2.40 3.81 -4.41
C ALA A 181 3.58 3.60 -5.37
N MET A 182 4.72 3.12 -4.86
CA MET A 182 5.88 2.77 -5.68
C MET A 182 5.56 1.61 -6.64
N PHE A 183 4.99 0.52 -6.13
CA PHE A 183 4.67 -0.66 -6.95
C PHE A 183 3.68 -0.34 -8.07
N ARG A 184 2.65 0.47 -7.79
CA ARG A 184 1.71 0.96 -8.83
C ARG A 184 2.42 1.81 -9.87
N THR A 185 3.29 2.73 -9.44
CA THR A 185 4.03 3.61 -10.35
C THR A 185 4.96 2.80 -11.27
N ARG A 186 5.61 1.76 -10.73
CA ARG A 186 6.50 0.85 -11.46
C ARG A 186 5.77 -0.29 -12.18
N LYS A 187 4.44 -0.38 -12.07
CA LYS A 187 3.60 -1.45 -12.65
C LYS A 187 4.05 -2.86 -12.23
N ILE A 188 4.44 -3.00 -10.96
CA ILE A 188 4.78 -4.28 -10.36
C ILE A 188 3.52 -4.86 -9.73
N TYR A 189 3.02 -5.96 -10.31
CA TYR A 189 1.77 -6.60 -9.91
C TYR A 189 2.03 -7.95 -9.23
N GLY A 190 1.02 -8.48 -8.55
CA GLY A 190 1.07 -9.81 -7.92
C GLY A 190 1.44 -10.92 -8.92
N THR A 191 1.05 -10.78 -10.19
CA THR A 191 1.43 -11.70 -11.28
C THR A 191 2.92 -11.69 -11.57
N THR A 192 3.57 -10.52 -11.53
CA THR A 192 5.03 -10.39 -11.66
C THR A 192 5.75 -11.09 -10.51
N ILE A 193 5.27 -10.89 -9.27
CA ILE A 193 5.83 -11.54 -8.08
C ILE A 193 5.68 -13.06 -8.16
N ALA A 194 4.48 -13.53 -8.52
CA ALA A 194 4.20 -14.95 -8.66
C ALA A 194 5.07 -15.61 -9.73
N ALA A 195 5.29 -14.94 -10.87
CA ALA A 195 6.17 -15.40 -11.93
C ALA A 195 7.63 -15.49 -11.47
N ALA A 196 8.15 -14.46 -10.79
CA ALA A 196 9.51 -14.44 -10.25
C ALA A 196 9.77 -15.59 -9.25
N CYS A 197 8.74 -15.97 -8.47
CA CYS A 197 8.84 -17.08 -7.52
C CYS A 197 8.47 -18.45 -8.12
N GLY A 198 8.05 -18.52 -9.40
CA GLY A 198 7.62 -19.78 -10.03
C GLY A 198 6.34 -20.39 -9.45
N VAL A 199 5.42 -19.56 -8.94
CA VAL A 199 4.16 -20.01 -8.32
C VAL A 199 2.92 -19.50 -9.05
N LYS A 200 1.76 -20.08 -8.72
CA LYS A 200 0.46 -19.57 -9.19
C LYS A 200 0.05 -18.37 -8.35
N HIS A 201 -0.54 -17.35 -8.99
CA HIS A 201 -1.00 -16.11 -8.35
C HIS A 201 -1.86 -16.35 -7.10
N GLY A 202 -2.93 -17.14 -7.20
CA GLY A 202 -3.85 -17.39 -6.07
C GLY A 202 -3.21 -18.07 -4.84
N SER A 203 -2.08 -18.77 -5.00
CA SER A 203 -1.35 -19.38 -3.88
C SER A 203 -0.63 -18.36 -3.00
N LEU A 204 -0.26 -17.22 -3.57
CA LEU A 204 0.38 -16.12 -2.85
C LEU A 204 -0.64 -15.42 -1.93
N GLY A 205 -1.84 -15.10 -2.43
CA GLY A 205 -2.86 -14.32 -1.67
C GLY A 205 -3.28 -14.98 -0.37
N GLN A 206 -3.60 -16.28 -0.40
CA GLN A 206 -3.94 -17.06 0.80
C GLN A 206 -2.82 -17.04 1.85
N LYS A 207 -1.57 -17.10 1.38
CA LYS A 207 -0.40 -17.14 2.27
C LYS A 207 -0.12 -15.78 2.89
N VAL A 208 -0.29 -14.70 2.14
CA VAL A 208 -0.18 -13.32 2.60
C VAL A 208 -1.09 -13.05 3.81
N GLY A 209 -2.38 -13.40 3.71
CA GLY A 209 -3.32 -13.25 4.83
C GLY A 209 -2.90 -14.04 6.07
N THR A 210 -2.37 -15.26 5.87
CA THR A 210 -1.87 -16.09 6.97
C THR A 210 -0.71 -15.42 7.72
N ILE A 211 0.24 -14.83 6.99
CA ILE A 211 1.43 -14.21 7.59
C ILE A 211 1.06 -12.92 8.33
N VAL A 212 0.28 -12.03 7.70
CA VAL A 212 -0.10 -10.75 8.32
C VAL A 212 -0.87 -10.96 9.61
N ASN A 213 -1.84 -11.88 9.62
CA ASN A 213 -2.59 -12.19 10.84
C ASN A 213 -1.71 -12.76 11.96
N ALA A 214 -0.63 -13.47 11.60
CA ALA A 214 0.27 -14.06 12.59
C ALA A 214 1.22 -13.04 13.23
N ILE A 215 1.64 -12.00 12.51
CA ILE A 215 2.61 -11.02 13.01
C ILE A 215 2.00 -9.67 13.43
N GLY A 216 0.73 -9.41 13.12
CA GLY A 216 0.04 -8.17 13.47
C GLY A 216 0.67 -6.93 12.80
N LEU A 217 0.94 -7.01 11.49
CA LEU A 217 1.64 -5.94 10.77
C LEU A 217 0.80 -4.65 10.74
N PRO A 218 1.36 -3.47 11.08
CA PRO A 218 0.63 -2.20 11.00
C PRO A 218 0.37 -1.79 9.54
N PRO A 219 -0.50 -0.79 9.31
CA PRO A 219 -0.78 -0.25 7.98
C PRO A 219 0.50 0.21 7.26
N TYR A 220 1.36 0.93 7.97
CA TYR A 220 2.72 1.24 7.53
C TYR A 220 3.74 0.79 8.56
N ASP A 221 4.68 -0.01 8.09
CA ASP A 221 5.91 -0.29 8.80
C ASP A 221 7.08 0.39 8.09
N VAL A 222 7.54 1.50 8.66
CA VAL A 222 8.64 2.31 8.12
C VAL A 222 9.93 1.52 7.86
N SER A 223 10.16 0.44 8.60
CA SER A 223 11.34 -0.42 8.43
C SER A 223 11.29 -1.28 7.16
N LEU A 224 10.10 -1.43 6.55
CA LEU A 224 9.84 -2.20 5.34
C LEU A 224 9.58 -1.31 4.12
N LEU A 225 9.57 0.01 4.30
CA LEU A 225 9.31 0.95 3.21
C LEU A 225 10.56 1.15 2.35
N HIS A 226 10.33 1.14 1.05
CA HIS A 226 11.26 1.56 0.03
C HIS A 226 11.38 3.09 0.04
N SER A 227 12.56 3.62 -0.25
CA SER A 227 12.83 5.07 -0.26
C SER A 227 11.84 5.90 -1.10
N GLU A 228 11.44 5.43 -2.27
CA GLU A 228 10.39 6.05 -3.10
C GLU A 228 9.02 6.14 -2.40
N GLU A 229 8.62 5.11 -1.66
CA GLU A 229 7.38 5.14 -0.89
C GLU A 229 7.51 6.17 0.24
N ARG A 230 8.64 6.17 0.98
CA ARG A 230 8.91 7.18 2.01
C ARG A 230 8.88 8.60 1.45
N ARG A 231 9.45 8.86 0.27
CA ARG A 231 9.33 10.16 -0.44
C ARG A 231 7.88 10.51 -0.77
N SER A 232 7.08 9.51 -1.15
CA SER A 232 5.64 9.71 -1.41
C SER A 232 4.89 10.13 -0.15
N LEU A 233 5.16 9.46 0.97
CA LEU A 233 4.58 9.80 2.27
C LEU A 233 5.02 11.18 2.75
N LEU A 234 6.30 11.52 2.65
CA LEU A 234 6.81 12.86 2.97
C LEU A 234 6.10 13.95 2.18
N ARG A 235 5.86 13.75 0.88
CA ARG A 235 5.07 14.70 0.07
C ARG A 235 3.63 14.85 0.55
N ARG A 236 3.01 13.77 1.05
CA ARG A 236 1.64 13.78 1.59
C ARG A 236 1.58 14.48 2.95
N LEU A 237 2.61 14.33 3.78
CA LEU A 237 2.75 15.04 5.06
C LEU A 237 2.97 16.55 4.85
N ASP A 238 3.70 16.92 3.80
CA ASP A 238 4.08 18.31 3.46
C ASP A 238 2.95 19.14 2.79
N VAL A 239 1.78 18.56 2.48
CA VAL A 239 0.71 19.26 1.74
C VAL A 239 0.22 20.55 2.45
N ASP A 240 0.41 20.65 3.76
CA ASP A 240 0.01 21.81 4.58
C ASP A 240 1.03 22.97 4.57
N THR A 241 2.31 22.72 4.28
CA THR A 241 3.36 23.78 4.32
C THR A 241 3.36 24.67 3.08
N ARG A 242 2.89 24.17 1.94
CA ARG A 242 3.00 24.87 0.64
C ARG A 242 1.89 25.88 0.35
N ARG A 243 0.90 26.02 1.22
CA ARG A 243 -0.22 26.96 1.06
C ARG A 243 -0.21 28.13 2.04
N ARG A 244 0.81 28.24 2.90
CA ARG A 244 0.99 29.39 3.82
C ARG A 244 1.90 30.45 3.24
#